data_AF-A0A060Z364-F1
#
_entry.id   AF-A0A060Z364-F1
#
_cell.length_a   1.000
_cell.length_b   1.000
_cell.length_c   1.000
_cell.angle_alpha   90.00
_cell.angle_beta   90.00
_cell.angle_gamma   90.00
#
_symmetry.space_group_name_H-M   'P 1'
#
loop_
_entity.id
_entity.type
_entity.pdbx_description
1 polymer ?
#
loop_
_entity_poly.entity_id
_entity_poly.type
_entity_poly.pdbx_seq_one_letter_code
_entity_poly.pdbx_strand_id
1 'polypeptide(L)'
;VLLKVLDQHRQKQYVTPHVLQKSLNYLNQGLSHSLTWKHMKPHMQTISQEVIFPLMCYKDEDEKLWQEDPYEYIRMKFNVYDDHALPATAAQSLLCKAARKRKEVLPQMMEFCHQIMMEPSADPRRKDGALHVIGSLAELLLKKRVYREQMELMLQNYVFPLLNSPLGYLRARSCWVLHSFSPLHFHNELVLRNAVELVKQGLLADKEMPVKVEAAIALQTLVSNQEQAKVYIRPYIRPVMQELLHVIKETENDDLTNVIQKMICEYNQEVAVIAVDMTQNLAEIFTKVLQSEEYEESEDKTVMALGILSTIDTILTVMEDHKEVRQTRDTHSHMLQMYTHTHPIPNRVLWSSS
;
A
#
# COMPACT_ATOMS: atom_id res chain seq x y z
N VAL A 1 0.68 -26.39 23.69
CA VAL A 1 -0.23 -25.29 24.11
C VAL A 1 -0.59 -24.38 22.93
N LEU A 2 0.36 -23.69 22.28
CA LEU A 2 0.01 -22.73 21.22
C LEU A 2 -0.64 -23.32 19.96
N LEU A 3 -0.26 -24.53 19.55
CA LEU A 3 -0.96 -25.25 18.47
C LEU A 3 -2.43 -25.54 18.81
N LYS A 4 -2.74 -25.73 20.10
CA LYS A 4 -4.13 -25.89 20.57
C LYS A 4 -4.91 -24.58 20.43
N VAL A 5 -4.28 -23.44 20.72
CA VAL A 5 -4.91 -22.12 20.51
C VAL A 5 -5.26 -21.90 19.03
N LEU A 6 -4.35 -22.26 18.11
CA LEU A 6 -4.64 -22.19 16.68
C LEU A 6 -5.76 -23.15 16.27
N ASP A 7 -5.77 -24.36 16.83
CA ASP A 7 -6.84 -25.33 16.58
C ASP A 7 -8.20 -24.88 17.11
N GLN A 8 -8.25 -24.20 18.26
CA GLN A 8 -9.47 -23.59 18.78
C GLN A 8 -10.00 -22.51 17.85
N HIS A 9 -9.13 -21.60 17.40
CA HIS A 9 -9.50 -20.57 16.43
C HIS A 9 -10.02 -21.18 15.11
N ARG A 10 -9.33 -22.20 14.60
CA ARG A 10 -9.73 -22.98 13.42
C ARG A 10 -11.12 -23.61 13.55
N GLN A 11 -11.47 -24.09 14.75
CA GLN A 11 -12.79 -24.64 15.09
C GLN A 11 -13.84 -23.55 15.35
N LYS A 12 -13.55 -22.28 15.03
CA LYS A 12 -14.41 -21.11 15.29
C LYS A 12 -14.73 -20.89 16.76
N GLN A 13 -13.89 -21.40 17.66
CA GLN A 13 -13.96 -21.02 19.08
C GLN A 13 -13.30 -19.65 19.26
N TYR A 14 -13.92 -18.80 20.08
CA TYR A 14 -13.41 -17.45 20.32
C TYR A 14 -12.01 -17.50 20.93
N VAL A 15 -11.07 -16.83 20.28
CA VAL A 15 -9.72 -16.56 20.77
C VAL A 15 -9.48 -15.07 20.57
N THR A 16 -9.15 -14.36 21.65
CA THR A 16 -8.86 -12.92 21.58
C THR A 16 -7.78 -12.64 20.54
N PRO A 17 -7.94 -11.61 19.68
CA PRO A 17 -6.96 -11.26 18.63
C PRO A 17 -5.53 -11.19 19.16
N HIS A 18 -5.33 -10.58 20.33
CA HIS A 18 -4.00 -10.48 20.96
C HIS A 18 -3.35 -11.84 21.24
N VAL A 19 -4.12 -12.81 21.74
CA VAL A 19 -3.60 -14.16 22.05
C VAL A 19 -3.26 -14.91 20.77
N LEU A 20 -4.12 -14.79 19.75
CA LEU A 20 -3.88 -15.38 18.43
C LEU A 20 -2.61 -14.81 17.80
N GLN A 21 -2.47 -13.50 17.84
CA GLN A 21 -1.31 -12.79 17.33
C GLN A 21 -0.01 -13.21 18.02
N LYS A 22 0.04 -13.19 19.37
CA LYS A 22 1.22 -13.64 20.13
C LYS A 22 1.56 -15.10 19.85
N SER A 23 0.54 -15.95 19.65
CA SER A 23 0.72 -17.35 19.27
C SER A 23 1.40 -17.48 17.90
N LEU A 24 0.93 -16.74 16.89
CA LEU A 24 1.53 -16.71 15.55
C LEU A 24 2.97 -16.19 15.59
N ASN A 25 3.23 -15.11 16.31
CA ASN A 25 4.56 -14.55 16.50
C ASN A 25 5.53 -15.52 17.17
N TYR A 26 5.07 -16.28 18.17
CA TYR A 26 5.88 -17.32 18.80
C TYR A 26 6.23 -18.44 17.82
N LEU A 27 5.26 -18.94 17.06
CA LEU A 27 5.52 -19.94 16.00
C LEU A 27 6.49 -19.40 14.96
N ASN A 28 6.39 -18.10 14.63
CA ASN A 28 7.28 -17.43 13.71
C ASN A 28 8.74 -17.47 14.20
N GLN A 29 8.99 -17.33 15.51
CA GLN A 29 10.32 -17.52 16.08
C GLN A 29 10.76 -18.99 16.02
N GLY A 30 9.86 -19.92 16.32
CA GLY A 30 10.10 -21.37 16.26
C GLY A 30 10.57 -21.87 14.90
N LEU A 31 10.11 -21.27 13.80
CA LEU A 31 10.49 -21.65 12.43
C LEU A 31 12.00 -21.64 12.17
N SER A 32 12.78 -20.85 12.91
CA SER A 32 14.23 -20.78 12.74
C SER A 32 14.97 -22.02 13.27
N HIS A 33 14.37 -22.78 14.16
CA HIS A 33 15.03 -23.89 14.87
C HIS A 33 14.62 -25.24 14.29
N SER A 34 15.60 -26.13 14.04
CA SER A 34 15.36 -27.44 13.45
C SER A 34 14.51 -28.34 14.35
N LEU A 35 14.74 -28.31 15.67
CA LEU A 35 13.99 -29.09 16.66
C LEU A 35 12.50 -28.71 16.65
N THR A 36 12.20 -27.41 16.78
CA THR A 36 10.81 -26.91 16.79
C THR A 36 10.12 -27.18 15.45
N TRP A 37 10.84 -27.03 14.34
CA TRP A 37 10.29 -27.32 13.01
C TRP A 37 9.84 -28.78 12.85
N LYS A 38 10.57 -29.77 13.43
CA LYS A 38 10.15 -31.17 13.37
C LYS A 38 8.73 -31.37 13.92
N HIS A 39 8.37 -30.64 14.96
CA HIS A 39 7.03 -30.68 15.56
C HIS A 39 6.01 -29.81 14.82
N MET A 40 6.42 -28.69 14.25
CA MET A 40 5.51 -27.79 13.51
C MET A 40 5.17 -28.31 12.11
N LYS A 41 6.13 -28.95 11.43
CA LYS A 41 6.03 -29.37 10.04
C LYS A 41 4.74 -30.13 9.70
N PRO A 42 4.32 -31.16 10.46
CA PRO A 42 3.09 -31.91 10.16
C PRO A 42 1.82 -31.05 10.18
N HIS A 43 1.83 -29.92 10.89
CA HIS A 43 0.70 -29.03 11.02
C HIS A 43 0.80 -27.81 10.11
N MET A 44 1.94 -27.58 9.44
CA MET A 44 2.19 -26.33 8.73
C MET A 44 1.21 -26.12 7.57
N GLN A 45 0.86 -27.18 6.84
CA GLN A 45 -0.13 -27.09 5.76
C GLN A 45 -1.50 -26.63 6.29
N THR A 46 -1.99 -27.27 7.36
CA THR A 46 -3.24 -26.89 8.03
C THR A 46 -3.18 -25.48 8.60
N ILE A 47 -2.08 -25.10 9.26
CA ILE A 47 -1.89 -23.73 9.77
C ILE A 47 -1.92 -22.72 8.62
N SER A 48 -1.26 -23.02 7.50
CA SER A 48 -1.25 -22.17 6.32
C SER A 48 -2.64 -21.98 5.71
N GLN A 49 -3.38 -23.07 5.50
CA GLN A 49 -4.65 -23.04 4.75
C GLN A 49 -5.88 -22.73 5.61
N GLU A 50 -5.90 -23.15 6.87
CA GLU A 50 -7.10 -23.05 7.73
C GLU A 50 -6.97 -22.00 8.83
N VAL A 51 -5.78 -21.39 9.02
CA VAL A 51 -5.56 -20.33 10.01
C VAL A 51 -5.01 -19.07 9.36
N ILE A 52 -3.84 -19.14 8.71
CA ILE A 52 -3.20 -17.98 8.10
C ILE A 52 -4.06 -17.42 6.96
N PHE A 53 -4.47 -18.28 6.02
CA PHE A 53 -5.20 -17.82 4.85
C PHE A 53 -6.53 -17.12 5.19
N PRO A 54 -7.42 -17.67 6.06
CA PRO A 54 -8.63 -16.96 6.47
C PRO A 54 -8.36 -15.63 7.18
N LEU A 55 -7.26 -15.51 7.95
CA LEU A 55 -6.89 -14.25 8.59
C LEU A 55 -6.48 -13.16 7.59
N MET A 56 -6.00 -13.55 6.42
CA MET A 56 -5.57 -12.66 5.33
C MET A 56 -6.70 -12.35 4.33
N CYS A 57 -7.83 -13.04 4.39
CA CYS A 57 -9.00 -12.75 3.55
C CYS A 57 -9.75 -11.52 4.07
N TYR A 58 -10.39 -10.80 3.16
CA TYR A 58 -11.39 -9.78 3.45
C TYR A 58 -12.54 -10.32 4.33
N LYS A 59 -12.92 -9.56 5.37
CA LYS A 59 -13.89 -9.98 6.41
C LYS A 59 -15.14 -9.11 6.40
N ASP A 60 -16.14 -9.55 7.16
CA ASP A 60 -17.36 -8.76 7.38
C ASP A 60 -17.09 -7.43 8.10
N GLU A 61 -16.08 -7.40 8.99
CA GLU A 61 -15.63 -6.17 9.65
C GLU A 61 -15.04 -5.18 8.63
N ASP A 62 -14.25 -5.68 7.68
CA ASP A 62 -13.68 -4.86 6.60
C ASP A 62 -14.79 -4.33 5.67
N GLU A 63 -15.77 -5.17 5.31
CA GLU A 63 -16.92 -4.77 4.49
C GLU A 63 -17.74 -3.68 5.19
N LYS A 64 -17.99 -3.86 6.48
CA LYS A 64 -18.75 -2.88 7.26
C LYS A 64 -18.06 -1.53 7.24
N LEU A 65 -16.76 -1.50 7.54
CA LEU A 65 -15.99 -0.27 7.52
C LEU A 65 -15.93 0.35 6.12
N TRP A 66 -15.73 -0.47 5.09
CA TRP A 66 -15.69 -0.03 3.69
C TRP A 66 -16.98 0.67 3.25
N GLN A 67 -18.15 0.16 3.67
CA GLN A 67 -19.45 0.74 3.30
C GLN A 67 -19.85 1.93 4.19
N GLU A 68 -19.55 1.88 5.49
CA GLU A 68 -19.98 2.89 6.46
C GLU A 68 -19.02 4.09 6.53
N ASP A 69 -17.71 3.84 6.53
CA ASP A 69 -16.66 4.88 6.61
C ASP A 69 -15.39 4.43 5.84
N PRO A 70 -15.35 4.62 4.51
CA PRO A 70 -14.19 4.25 3.69
C PRO A 70 -12.92 5.04 4.04
N TYR A 71 -13.04 6.20 4.69
CA TYR A 71 -11.89 7.00 5.11
C TYR A 71 -11.24 6.39 6.36
N GLU A 72 -12.04 5.92 7.31
CA GLU A 72 -11.54 5.13 8.43
C GLU A 72 -10.94 3.80 7.95
N TYR A 73 -11.53 3.15 6.94
CA TYR A 73 -10.92 1.97 6.31
C TYR A 73 -9.50 2.26 5.79
N ILE A 74 -9.31 3.39 5.10
CA ILE A 74 -7.99 3.83 4.63
C ILE A 74 -7.06 4.08 5.82
N ARG A 75 -7.50 4.86 6.82
CA ARG A 75 -6.67 5.15 8.01
C ARG A 75 -6.22 3.87 8.70
N MET A 76 -7.13 2.95 9.00
CA MET A 76 -6.81 1.68 9.66
C MET A 76 -5.86 0.82 8.82
N LYS A 77 -6.01 0.78 7.50
CA LYS A 77 -5.19 -0.05 6.61
C LYS A 77 -3.77 0.49 6.45
N PHE A 78 -3.59 1.80 6.47
CA PHE A 78 -2.29 2.46 6.26
C PHE A 78 -1.63 2.92 7.58
N ASN A 79 -2.26 2.68 8.74
CA ASN A 79 -1.65 2.99 10.03
C ASN A 79 -0.54 2.00 10.40
N VAL A 80 0.71 2.45 10.26
CA VAL A 80 1.94 1.68 10.55
C VAL A 80 2.05 1.29 12.04
N TYR A 81 1.42 2.03 12.95
CA TYR A 81 1.58 1.86 14.41
C TYR A 81 0.69 0.75 14.98
N ASP A 82 -0.50 0.50 14.42
CA ASP A 82 -1.42 -0.54 14.89
C ASP A 82 -1.21 -1.91 14.19
N ASP A 83 -0.40 -1.92 13.13
CA ASP A 83 -0.13 -3.11 12.32
C ASP A 83 0.58 -4.23 13.14
N HIS A 84 1.30 -3.84 14.19
CA HIS A 84 1.95 -4.74 15.15
C HIS A 84 1.01 -5.33 16.20
N ALA A 85 -0.30 -5.03 16.19
CA ALA A 85 -1.32 -5.62 17.07
C ALA A 85 -2.25 -6.62 16.34
N LEU A 86 -2.27 -6.58 15.01
CA LEU A 86 -3.22 -7.36 14.20
C LEU A 86 -2.76 -8.83 13.99
N PRO A 87 -3.67 -9.81 14.15
CA PRO A 87 -3.39 -11.22 13.83
C PRO A 87 -3.03 -11.45 12.35
N ALA A 88 -3.59 -10.67 11.43
CA ALA A 88 -3.34 -10.78 9.99
C ALA A 88 -1.85 -10.51 9.66
N THR A 89 -1.28 -9.44 10.24
CA THR A 89 0.13 -9.05 10.05
C THR A 89 1.08 -10.10 10.63
N ALA A 90 0.74 -10.68 11.80
CA ALA A 90 1.48 -11.81 12.36
C ALA A 90 1.38 -13.09 11.50
N ALA A 91 0.21 -13.36 10.92
CA ALA A 91 -0.01 -14.49 10.01
C ALA A 91 0.79 -14.34 8.72
N GLN A 92 0.77 -13.15 8.11
CA GLN A 92 1.60 -12.81 6.95
C GLN A 92 3.09 -12.99 7.25
N SER A 93 3.58 -12.46 8.37
CA SER A 93 4.99 -12.58 8.77
C SER A 93 5.41 -14.05 8.94
N LEU A 94 4.56 -14.85 9.60
CA LEU A 94 4.76 -16.28 9.77
C LEU A 94 4.84 -17.00 8.40
N LEU A 95 3.91 -16.70 7.50
CA LEU A 95 3.89 -17.28 6.15
C LEU A 95 5.13 -16.93 5.35
N CYS A 96 5.50 -15.64 5.28
CA CYS A 96 6.66 -15.17 4.54
C CYS A 96 7.95 -15.82 5.06
N LYS A 97 8.12 -15.92 6.38
CA LYS A 97 9.29 -16.60 6.97
C LYS A 97 9.28 -18.11 6.69
N ALA A 98 8.11 -18.76 6.78
CA ALA A 98 7.96 -20.18 6.49
C ALA A 98 8.30 -20.49 5.02
N ALA A 99 7.73 -19.73 4.08
CA ALA A 99 7.98 -19.84 2.64
C ALA A 99 9.45 -19.62 2.27
N ARG A 100 10.15 -18.73 2.99
CA ARG A 100 11.58 -18.45 2.78
C ARG A 100 12.48 -19.54 3.36
N LYS A 101 12.19 -20.04 4.57
CA LYS A 101 13.06 -21.00 5.29
C LYS A 101 12.77 -22.46 4.99
N ARG A 102 11.55 -22.81 4.60
CA ARG A 102 11.07 -24.20 4.50
C ARG A 102 10.59 -24.49 3.08
N LYS A 103 11.34 -25.36 2.40
CA LYS A 103 11.22 -25.59 0.94
C LYS A 103 9.82 -26.00 0.47
N GLU A 104 9.06 -26.71 1.30
CA GLU A 104 7.73 -27.24 0.95
C GLU A 104 6.59 -26.22 1.09
N VAL A 105 6.78 -25.16 1.90
CA VAL A 105 5.69 -24.23 2.24
C VAL A 105 5.31 -23.35 1.05
N LEU A 106 6.28 -22.82 0.31
CA LEU A 106 6.00 -21.95 -0.83
C LEU A 106 5.23 -22.67 -1.95
N PRO A 107 5.68 -23.84 -2.48
CA PRO A 107 4.93 -24.54 -3.52
C PRO A 107 3.51 -24.93 -3.09
N GLN A 108 3.34 -25.42 -1.86
CA GLN A 108 2.02 -25.79 -1.34
C GLN A 108 1.07 -24.59 -1.26
N MET A 109 1.57 -23.43 -0.81
CA MET A 109 0.75 -22.23 -0.72
C MET A 109 0.40 -21.66 -2.10
N MET A 110 1.36 -21.65 -3.03
CA MET A 110 1.10 -21.16 -4.39
C MET A 110 0.10 -22.06 -5.14
N GLU A 111 0.20 -23.38 -4.99
CA GLU A 111 -0.77 -24.32 -5.54
C GLU A 111 -2.17 -24.07 -4.96
N PHE A 112 -2.28 -23.91 -3.64
CA PHE A 112 -3.54 -23.59 -2.98
C PHE A 112 -4.17 -22.28 -3.48
N CYS A 113 -3.37 -21.21 -3.60
CA CYS A 113 -3.86 -19.94 -4.12
C CYS A 113 -4.27 -20.06 -5.60
N HIS A 114 -3.49 -20.79 -6.41
CA HIS A 114 -3.80 -21.00 -7.82
C HIS A 114 -5.14 -21.73 -8.02
N GLN A 115 -5.42 -22.76 -7.22
CA GLN A 115 -6.70 -23.47 -7.25
C GLN A 115 -7.89 -22.53 -6.96
N ILE A 116 -7.75 -21.61 -6.00
CA ILE A 116 -8.78 -20.60 -5.69
C ILE A 116 -8.97 -19.62 -6.86
N MET A 117 -7.87 -19.18 -7.49
CA MET A 117 -7.95 -18.25 -8.62
C MET A 117 -8.56 -18.88 -9.88
N MET A 118 -8.33 -20.19 -10.10
CA MET A 118 -8.92 -20.92 -11.23
C MET A 118 -10.41 -21.21 -11.08
N GLU A 119 -10.93 -21.26 -9.85
CA GLU A 119 -12.33 -21.59 -9.58
C GLU A 119 -13.25 -20.40 -9.93
N PRO A 120 -14.11 -20.49 -10.97
CA PRO A 120 -14.94 -19.36 -11.39
C PRO A 120 -15.94 -18.94 -10.32
N SER A 121 -16.52 -19.94 -9.64
CA SER A 121 -17.50 -19.81 -8.55
C SER A 121 -16.90 -19.58 -7.17
N ALA A 122 -15.56 -19.45 -7.06
CA ALA A 122 -14.95 -19.20 -5.76
C ALA A 122 -15.45 -17.88 -5.17
N ASP A 123 -15.71 -17.91 -3.87
CA ASP A 123 -16.03 -16.74 -3.06
C ASP A 123 -15.03 -15.60 -3.37
N PRO A 124 -15.53 -14.42 -3.80
CA PRO A 124 -14.72 -13.24 -4.02
C PRO A 124 -13.76 -12.90 -2.87
N ARG A 125 -14.13 -13.15 -1.61
CA ARG A 125 -13.25 -12.92 -0.45
C ARG A 125 -12.07 -13.88 -0.40
N ARG A 126 -12.25 -15.12 -0.88
CA ARG A 126 -11.14 -16.07 -1.04
C ARG A 126 -10.21 -15.64 -2.17
N LYS A 127 -10.72 -15.04 -3.24
CA LYS A 127 -9.88 -14.46 -4.30
C LYS A 127 -9.05 -13.29 -3.77
N ASP A 128 -9.65 -12.41 -2.95
CA ASP A 128 -8.90 -11.37 -2.22
C ASP A 128 -7.77 -11.98 -1.36
N GLY A 129 -8.08 -12.98 -0.53
CA GLY A 129 -7.09 -13.65 0.31
C GLY A 129 -5.95 -14.31 -0.49
N ALA A 130 -6.26 -14.90 -1.63
CA ALA A 130 -5.26 -15.48 -2.53
C ALA A 130 -4.35 -14.38 -3.12
N LEU A 131 -4.91 -13.27 -3.59
CA LEU A 131 -4.16 -12.12 -4.05
C LEU A 131 -3.28 -11.52 -2.93
N HIS A 132 -3.82 -11.41 -1.71
CA HIS A 132 -3.08 -10.94 -0.55
C HIS A 132 -1.86 -11.82 -0.28
N VAL A 133 -2.04 -13.14 -0.20
CA VAL A 133 -0.93 -14.10 -0.02
C VAL A 133 0.11 -13.97 -1.14
N ILE A 134 -0.32 -13.91 -2.41
CA ILE A 134 0.57 -13.83 -3.56
C ILE A 134 1.39 -12.52 -3.51
N GLY A 135 0.75 -11.38 -3.23
CA GLY A 135 1.43 -10.09 -3.11
C GLY A 135 2.40 -10.04 -1.92
N SER A 136 2.04 -10.59 -0.75
CA SER A 136 2.94 -10.63 0.41
C SER A 136 4.18 -11.50 0.16
N LEU A 137 4.10 -12.44 -0.79
CA LEU A 137 5.20 -13.30 -1.21
C LEU A 137 5.94 -12.76 -2.46
N ALA A 138 5.57 -11.61 -3.02
CA ALA A 138 6.09 -11.09 -4.28
C ALA A 138 7.63 -11.01 -4.30
N GLU A 139 8.25 -10.45 -3.26
CA GLU A 139 9.72 -10.35 -3.13
C GLU A 139 10.40 -11.74 -3.23
N LEU A 140 9.80 -12.77 -2.62
CA LEU A 140 10.32 -14.13 -2.66
C LEU A 140 10.10 -14.79 -4.02
N LEU A 141 8.94 -14.55 -4.64
CA LEU A 141 8.57 -15.08 -5.95
C LEU A 141 9.47 -14.50 -7.05
N LEU A 142 9.72 -13.19 -7.01
CA LEU A 142 10.61 -12.50 -7.96
C LEU A 142 12.07 -12.96 -7.86
N LYS A 143 12.52 -13.40 -6.69
CA LYS A 143 13.88 -13.97 -6.50
C LYS A 143 14.03 -15.38 -7.08
N LYS A 144 12.95 -16.12 -7.30
CA LYS A 144 12.98 -17.51 -7.79
C LYS A 144 12.57 -17.57 -9.26
N ARG A 145 13.53 -17.89 -10.14
CA ARG A 145 13.36 -17.91 -11.61
C ARG A 145 12.07 -18.61 -12.07
N VAL A 146 11.79 -19.81 -11.57
CA VAL A 146 10.61 -20.63 -11.93
C VAL A 146 9.30 -19.87 -11.70
N TYR A 147 9.20 -19.09 -10.62
CA TYR A 147 8.02 -18.29 -10.34
C TYR A 147 8.04 -16.98 -11.14
N ARG A 148 9.17 -16.27 -11.13
CA ARG A 148 9.31 -14.97 -11.82
C ARG A 148 8.85 -15.02 -13.28
N GLU A 149 9.21 -16.07 -14.03
CA GLU A 149 8.83 -16.24 -15.44
C GLU A 149 7.30 -16.41 -15.65
N GLN A 150 6.57 -16.82 -14.60
CA GLN A 150 5.11 -17.04 -14.65
C GLN A 150 4.31 -15.85 -14.09
N MET A 151 4.95 -14.91 -13.38
CA MET A 151 4.23 -13.83 -12.70
C MET A 151 3.55 -12.88 -13.67
N GLU A 152 4.16 -12.60 -14.83
CA GLU A 152 3.55 -11.74 -15.85
C GLU A 152 2.23 -12.34 -16.38
N LEU A 153 2.19 -13.66 -16.58
CA LEU A 153 0.98 -14.37 -17.01
C LEU A 153 -0.07 -14.43 -15.88
N MET A 154 0.38 -14.59 -14.62
CA MET A 154 -0.49 -14.57 -13.45
C MET A 154 -1.18 -13.21 -13.30
N LEU A 155 -0.45 -12.11 -13.46
CA LEU A 155 -1.03 -10.76 -13.43
C LEU A 155 -2.07 -10.58 -14.54
N GLN A 156 -1.77 -11.00 -15.76
CA GLN A 156 -2.69 -10.90 -16.90
C GLN A 156 -3.97 -11.70 -16.72
N ASN A 157 -3.85 -12.95 -16.30
CA ASN A 157 -4.99 -13.86 -16.26
C ASN A 157 -5.89 -13.63 -15.05
N TYR A 158 -5.32 -13.13 -13.95
CA TYR A 158 -6.02 -13.12 -12.66
C TYR A 158 -6.13 -11.74 -12.02
N VAL A 159 -5.12 -10.87 -12.16
CA VAL A 159 -5.13 -9.53 -11.53
C VAL A 159 -5.82 -8.50 -12.42
N PHE A 160 -5.48 -8.46 -13.72
CA PHE A 160 -6.06 -7.47 -14.64
C PHE A 160 -7.59 -7.55 -14.77
N PRO A 161 -8.22 -8.74 -14.83
CA PRO A 161 -9.68 -8.82 -14.85
C PRO A 161 -10.31 -8.28 -13.57
N LEU A 162 -9.66 -8.49 -12.42
CA LEU A 162 -10.16 -8.06 -11.12
C LEU A 162 -10.04 -6.55 -10.88
N LEU A 163 -9.18 -5.84 -11.62
CA LEU A 163 -9.17 -4.37 -11.66
C LEU A 163 -10.45 -3.77 -12.24
N ASN A 164 -11.26 -4.56 -12.97
CA ASN A 164 -12.57 -4.16 -13.47
C ASN A 164 -13.72 -4.88 -12.73
N SER A 165 -13.43 -5.49 -11.57
CA SER A 165 -14.45 -6.14 -10.74
C SER A 165 -15.52 -5.13 -10.30
N PRO A 166 -16.79 -5.53 -10.18
CA PRO A 166 -17.81 -4.68 -9.56
C PRO A 166 -17.54 -4.42 -8.07
N LEU A 167 -16.69 -5.24 -7.43
CA LEU A 167 -16.37 -5.15 -6.00
C LEU A 167 -15.12 -4.29 -5.78
N GLY A 168 -15.26 -3.17 -5.07
CA GLY A 168 -14.19 -2.20 -4.81
C GLY A 168 -12.96 -2.78 -4.12
N TYR A 169 -13.16 -3.58 -3.06
CA TYR A 169 -12.05 -4.18 -2.33
C TYR A 169 -11.18 -5.10 -3.20
N LEU A 170 -11.75 -5.76 -4.21
CA LEU A 170 -10.97 -6.55 -5.18
C LEU A 170 -10.17 -5.67 -6.14
N ARG A 171 -10.73 -4.54 -6.58
CA ARG A 171 -9.99 -3.57 -7.40
C ARG A 171 -8.82 -2.99 -6.60
N ALA A 172 -9.05 -2.55 -5.36
CA ALA A 172 -8.01 -2.07 -4.46
C ALA A 172 -6.93 -3.13 -4.20
N ARG A 173 -7.31 -4.38 -3.89
CA ARG A 173 -6.35 -5.48 -3.71
C ARG A 173 -5.55 -5.75 -4.98
N SER A 174 -6.17 -5.66 -6.14
CA SER A 174 -5.49 -5.86 -7.43
C SER A 174 -4.47 -4.76 -7.72
N CYS A 175 -4.78 -3.50 -7.41
CA CYS A 175 -3.81 -2.40 -7.45
C CYS A 175 -2.62 -2.67 -6.51
N TRP A 176 -2.90 -3.08 -5.26
CA TRP A 176 -1.86 -3.43 -4.29
C TRP A 176 -0.94 -4.56 -4.78
N VAL A 177 -1.50 -5.61 -5.40
CA VAL A 177 -0.70 -6.67 -6.02
C VAL A 177 0.15 -6.13 -7.16
N LEU A 178 -0.38 -5.25 -8.01
CA LEU A 178 0.43 -4.63 -9.07
C LEU A 178 1.58 -3.79 -8.53
N HIS A 179 1.37 -3.03 -7.44
CA HIS A 179 2.48 -2.34 -6.79
C HIS A 179 3.53 -3.37 -6.32
N SER A 180 3.10 -4.48 -5.73
CA SER A 180 3.98 -5.49 -5.11
C SER A 180 4.86 -6.19 -6.16
N PHE A 181 4.35 -6.31 -7.38
CA PHE A 181 5.07 -6.85 -8.53
C PHE A 181 5.64 -5.77 -9.46
N SER A 182 5.62 -4.47 -9.10
CA SER A 182 6.19 -3.41 -9.94
C SER A 182 7.68 -3.59 -10.31
N PRO A 183 8.54 -4.28 -9.51
CA PRO A 183 9.91 -4.60 -9.92
C PRO A 183 10.01 -5.74 -10.95
N LEU A 184 8.89 -6.40 -11.31
CA LEU A 184 8.85 -7.42 -12.35
C LEU A 184 9.22 -6.80 -13.69
N HIS A 185 10.14 -7.43 -14.43
CA HIS A 185 10.40 -7.03 -15.80
C HIS A 185 9.30 -7.57 -16.72
N PHE A 186 8.47 -6.68 -17.27
CA PHE A 186 7.46 -7.03 -18.26
C PHE A 186 8.14 -7.26 -19.62
N HIS A 187 8.01 -8.46 -20.18
CA HIS A 187 8.57 -8.79 -21.49
C HIS A 187 7.70 -8.28 -22.63
N ASN A 188 6.39 -8.19 -22.41
CA ASN A 188 5.45 -7.69 -23.40
C ASN A 188 5.02 -6.26 -23.05
N GLU A 189 5.41 -5.30 -23.90
CA GLU A 189 5.07 -3.89 -23.72
C GLU A 189 3.56 -3.62 -23.72
N LEU A 190 2.75 -4.44 -24.43
CA LEU A 190 1.30 -4.33 -24.41
C LEU A 190 0.72 -4.69 -23.05
N VAL A 191 1.35 -5.63 -22.35
CA VAL A 191 0.95 -6.05 -20.99
C VAL A 191 1.23 -4.93 -20.00
N LEU A 192 2.43 -4.33 -20.08
CA LEU A 192 2.77 -3.16 -19.28
C LEU A 192 1.82 -1.99 -19.57
N ARG A 193 1.56 -1.69 -20.85
CA ARG A 193 0.63 -0.62 -21.25
C ARG A 193 -0.76 -0.85 -20.68
N ASN A 194 -1.26 -2.09 -20.73
CA ASN A 194 -2.56 -2.44 -20.17
C ASN A 194 -2.57 -2.28 -18.64
N ALA A 195 -1.51 -2.72 -17.94
CA ALA A 195 -1.39 -2.54 -16.49
C ALA A 195 -1.46 -1.06 -16.11
N VAL A 196 -0.68 -0.21 -16.81
CA VAL A 196 -0.64 1.23 -16.58
C VAL A 196 -2.01 1.87 -16.88
N GLU A 197 -2.68 1.47 -17.96
CA GLU A 197 -4.02 1.99 -18.29
C GLU A 197 -5.06 1.63 -17.22
N LEU A 198 -5.09 0.37 -16.78
CA LEU A 198 -6.03 -0.11 -15.76
C LEU A 198 -5.83 0.61 -14.43
N VAL A 199 -4.58 0.79 -13.99
CA VAL A 199 -4.28 1.49 -12.74
C VAL A 199 -4.58 2.99 -12.85
N LYS A 200 -4.22 3.62 -13.98
CA LYS A 200 -4.57 5.02 -14.25
C LYS A 200 -6.09 5.22 -14.23
N GLN A 201 -6.86 4.31 -14.82
CA GLN A 201 -8.32 4.35 -14.76
C GLN A 201 -8.84 4.19 -13.32
N GLY A 202 -8.25 3.29 -12.53
CA GLY A 202 -8.57 3.15 -11.10
C GLY A 202 -8.33 4.42 -10.30
N LEU A 203 -7.30 5.20 -10.63
CA LEU A 203 -7.05 6.49 -9.99
C LEU A 203 -8.07 7.56 -10.44
N LEU A 204 -8.24 7.72 -11.76
CA LEU A 204 -8.98 8.85 -12.34
C LEU A 204 -10.50 8.69 -12.38
N ALA A 205 -11.00 7.44 -12.45
CA ALA A 205 -12.41 7.18 -12.76
C ALA A 205 -13.13 6.30 -11.73
N ASP A 206 -12.41 5.69 -10.78
CA ASP A 206 -13.07 4.90 -9.73
C ASP A 206 -13.88 5.82 -8.80
N LYS A 207 -14.94 5.27 -8.22
CA LYS A 207 -15.82 5.99 -7.30
C LYS A 207 -15.45 5.75 -5.84
N GLU A 208 -14.74 4.66 -5.57
CA GLU A 208 -14.41 4.22 -4.22
C GLU A 208 -13.03 4.73 -3.83
N MET A 209 -12.98 5.61 -2.83
CA MET A 209 -11.75 6.27 -2.40
C MET A 209 -10.60 5.30 -2.06
N PRO A 210 -10.82 4.15 -1.38
CA PRO A 210 -9.73 3.23 -1.09
C PRO A 210 -9.11 2.61 -2.36
N VAL A 211 -9.87 2.51 -3.45
CA VAL A 211 -9.34 2.07 -4.76
C VAL A 211 -8.43 3.13 -5.35
N LYS A 212 -8.81 4.41 -5.27
CA LYS A 212 -7.98 5.52 -5.75
C LYS A 212 -6.64 5.59 -5.03
N VAL A 213 -6.63 5.41 -3.70
CA VAL A 213 -5.39 5.39 -2.90
C VAL A 213 -4.45 4.28 -3.36
N GLU A 214 -4.95 3.04 -3.48
CA GLU A 214 -4.12 1.91 -3.93
C GLU A 214 -3.68 2.07 -5.39
N ALA A 215 -4.54 2.61 -6.25
CA ALA A 215 -4.21 2.90 -7.64
C ALA A 215 -3.12 3.97 -7.76
N ALA A 216 -3.15 5.02 -6.93
CA ALA A 216 -2.11 6.04 -6.87
C ALA A 216 -0.73 5.43 -6.55
N ILE A 217 -0.65 4.60 -5.51
CA ILE A 217 0.58 3.93 -5.10
C ILE A 217 1.06 2.97 -6.20
N ALA A 218 0.15 2.18 -6.77
CA ALA A 218 0.48 1.27 -7.86
C ALA A 218 0.97 2.02 -9.11
N LEU A 219 0.37 3.16 -9.46
CA LEU A 219 0.76 3.94 -10.62
C LEU A 219 2.17 4.50 -10.46
N GLN A 220 2.44 5.12 -9.31
CA GLN A 220 3.75 5.68 -9.01
C GLN A 220 4.83 4.61 -9.01
N THR A 221 4.60 3.46 -8.37
CA THR A 221 5.58 2.38 -8.33
C THR A 221 5.86 1.79 -9.71
N LEU A 222 4.86 1.68 -10.59
CA LEU A 222 5.05 1.30 -11.99
C LEU A 222 5.88 2.33 -12.76
N VAL A 223 5.56 3.63 -12.62
CA VAL A 223 6.30 4.73 -13.25
C VAL A 223 7.77 4.74 -12.82
N SER A 224 8.05 4.58 -11.52
CA SER A 224 9.43 4.59 -11.02
C SER A 224 10.25 3.36 -11.40
N ASN A 225 9.60 2.20 -11.56
CA ASN A 225 10.31 0.94 -11.88
C ASN A 225 10.37 0.63 -13.39
N GLN A 226 9.58 1.30 -14.23
CA GLN A 226 9.45 0.99 -15.66
C GLN A 226 9.51 2.26 -16.52
N GLU A 227 10.58 2.42 -17.31
CA GLU A 227 10.78 3.63 -18.13
C GLU A 227 9.64 3.84 -19.14
N GLN A 228 9.14 2.75 -19.75
CA GLN A 228 8.06 2.84 -20.72
C GLN A 228 6.71 3.23 -20.08
N ALA A 229 6.50 2.94 -18.80
CA ALA A 229 5.30 3.42 -18.09
C ALA A 229 5.29 4.96 -17.99
N LYS A 230 6.47 5.59 -17.89
CA LYS A 230 6.60 7.05 -17.87
C LYS A 230 6.05 7.68 -19.15
N VAL A 231 6.41 7.09 -20.28
CA VAL A 231 5.96 7.54 -21.61
C VAL A 231 4.43 7.47 -21.73
N TYR A 232 3.81 6.42 -21.20
CA TYR A 232 2.36 6.23 -21.28
C TYR A 232 1.56 7.20 -20.40
N ILE A 233 2.12 7.62 -19.27
CA ILE A 233 1.46 8.52 -18.32
C ILE A 233 1.74 10.00 -18.61
N ARG A 234 2.86 10.33 -19.26
CA ARG A 234 3.22 11.71 -19.63
C ARG A 234 2.05 12.54 -20.20
N PRO A 235 1.20 12.06 -21.13
CA PRO A 235 0.07 12.84 -21.64
C PRO A 235 -1.03 13.12 -20.61
N TYR A 236 -1.09 12.32 -19.54
CA TYR A 236 -2.12 12.34 -18.50
C TYR A 236 -1.58 12.84 -17.16
N ILE A 237 -0.33 13.30 -17.10
CA ILE A 237 0.32 13.66 -15.83
C ILE A 237 -0.45 14.77 -15.11
N ARG A 238 -0.95 15.79 -15.82
CA ARG A 238 -1.72 16.88 -15.21
C ARG A 238 -3.00 16.37 -14.53
N PRO A 239 -3.91 15.63 -15.22
CA PRO A 239 -5.04 14.97 -14.57
C PRO A 239 -4.65 14.07 -13.38
N VAL A 240 -3.57 13.30 -13.52
CA VAL A 240 -3.08 12.42 -12.44
C VAL A 240 -2.66 13.22 -11.21
N MET A 241 -1.87 14.29 -11.38
CA MET A 241 -1.43 15.12 -10.25
C MET A 241 -2.60 15.86 -9.59
N GLN A 242 -3.57 16.33 -10.37
CA GLN A 242 -4.79 16.96 -9.84
C GLN A 242 -5.60 15.97 -9.00
N GLU A 243 -5.79 14.76 -9.50
CA GLU A 243 -6.50 13.71 -8.76
C GLU A 243 -5.75 13.29 -7.50
N LEU A 244 -4.41 13.16 -7.55
CA LEU A 244 -3.59 12.86 -6.37
C LEU A 244 -3.77 13.92 -5.27
N LEU A 245 -3.76 15.21 -5.63
CA LEU A 245 -3.99 16.29 -4.67
C LEU A 245 -5.41 16.23 -4.08
N HIS A 246 -6.41 15.90 -4.90
CA HIS A 246 -7.78 15.70 -4.42
C HIS A 246 -7.87 14.53 -3.43
N VAL A 247 -7.28 13.37 -3.76
CA VAL A 247 -7.28 12.21 -2.87
C VAL A 247 -6.59 12.55 -1.55
N ILE A 248 -5.43 13.21 -1.56
CA ILE A 248 -4.74 13.65 -0.33
C ILE A 248 -5.64 14.56 0.54
N LYS A 249 -6.34 15.51 -0.09
CA LYS A 249 -7.23 16.44 0.62
C LYS A 249 -8.40 15.75 1.31
N GLU A 250 -8.87 14.66 0.72
CA GLU A 250 -10.02 13.88 1.19
C GLU A 250 -9.63 12.82 2.20
N THR A 251 -8.49 12.14 2.02
CA THR A 251 -8.11 10.98 2.84
C THR A 251 -7.12 11.30 3.94
N GLU A 252 -6.41 12.43 3.86
CA GLU A 252 -5.34 12.80 4.79
C GLU A 252 -4.30 11.67 4.96
N ASN A 253 -4.03 10.93 3.88
CA ASN A 253 -3.12 9.80 3.87
C ASN A 253 -1.70 10.28 3.51
N ASP A 254 -0.75 10.05 4.41
CA ASP A 254 0.63 10.55 4.31
C ASP A 254 1.44 9.84 3.21
N ASP A 255 1.22 8.55 2.96
CA ASP A 255 1.89 7.79 1.90
C ASP A 255 1.69 8.43 0.52
N LEU A 256 0.53 9.06 0.29
CA LEU A 256 0.25 9.77 -0.95
C LEU A 256 1.11 11.03 -1.14
N THR A 257 1.63 11.64 -0.07
CA THR A 257 2.57 12.75 -0.18
C THR A 257 3.88 12.28 -0.84
N ASN A 258 4.39 11.11 -0.44
CA ASN A 258 5.54 10.45 -1.06
C ASN A 258 5.26 10.04 -2.51
N VAL A 259 4.02 9.62 -2.82
CA VAL A 259 3.60 9.35 -4.19
C VAL A 259 3.74 10.61 -5.06
N ILE A 260 3.22 11.75 -4.61
CA ILE A 260 3.34 13.02 -5.33
C ILE A 260 4.79 13.43 -5.51
N GLN A 261 5.62 13.34 -4.46
CA GLN A 261 7.05 13.68 -4.53
C GLN A 261 7.78 12.89 -5.61
N LYS A 262 7.58 11.57 -5.66
CA LYS A 262 8.20 10.73 -6.68
C LYS A 262 7.68 11.07 -8.08
N MET A 263 6.39 11.35 -8.23
CA MET A 263 5.84 11.77 -9.52
C MET A 263 6.42 13.11 -9.99
N ILE A 264 6.65 14.07 -9.09
CA ILE A 264 7.31 15.35 -9.41
C ILE A 264 8.72 15.11 -9.96
N CYS A 265 9.49 14.22 -9.30
CA CYS A 265 10.85 13.88 -9.74
C CYS A 265 10.89 13.26 -11.14
N GLU A 266 9.89 12.44 -11.50
CA GLU A 266 9.84 11.74 -12.79
C GLU A 266 9.32 12.63 -13.95
N TYR A 267 8.53 13.67 -13.66
CA TYR A 267 7.89 14.54 -14.66
C TYR A 267 8.17 16.03 -14.42
N ASN A 268 9.41 16.37 -14.07
CA ASN A 268 9.78 17.73 -13.67
C ASN A 268 9.37 18.82 -14.67
N GLN A 269 9.50 18.59 -15.97
CA GLN A 269 9.16 19.54 -17.03
C GLN A 269 7.65 19.80 -17.10
N GLU A 270 6.85 18.74 -17.07
CA GLU A 270 5.39 18.84 -17.17
C GLU A 270 4.77 19.39 -15.89
N VAL A 271 5.35 19.05 -14.72
CA VAL A 271 4.92 19.51 -13.41
C VAL A 271 5.30 20.99 -13.19
N ALA A 272 6.44 21.45 -13.74
CA ALA A 272 6.85 22.85 -13.60
C ALA A 272 5.77 23.85 -14.05
N VAL A 273 5.03 23.53 -15.10
CA VAL A 273 3.95 24.38 -15.66
C VAL A 273 2.75 24.51 -14.71
N ILE A 274 2.58 23.58 -13.78
CA ILE A 274 1.46 23.54 -12.82
C ILE A 274 1.92 23.70 -11.37
N ALA A 275 3.19 24.03 -11.16
CA ALA A 275 3.82 24.04 -9.85
C ALA A 275 3.16 25.00 -8.86
N VAL A 276 2.84 26.21 -9.33
CA VAL A 276 2.19 27.24 -8.51
C VAL A 276 0.83 26.74 -8.01
N ASP A 277 -0.01 26.25 -8.93
CA ASP A 277 -1.32 25.68 -8.61
C ASP A 277 -1.19 24.51 -7.62
N MET A 278 -0.19 23.63 -7.83
CA MET A 278 0.05 22.50 -6.94
C MET A 278 0.46 22.95 -5.53
N THR A 279 1.39 23.88 -5.41
CA THR A 279 1.82 24.37 -4.09
C THR A 279 0.70 25.10 -3.36
N GLN A 280 -0.14 25.84 -4.09
CA GLN A 280 -1.28 26.54 -3.51
C GLN A 280 -2.33 25.53 -2.96
N ASN A 281 -2.64 24.48 -3.72
CA ASN A 281 -3.48 23.37 -3.23
C ASN A 281 -2.88 22.69 -1.99
N LEU A 282 -1.57 22.39 -2.01
CA LEU A 282 -0.90 21.79 -0.85
C LEU A 282 -0.94 22.71 0.38
N ALA A 283 -0.80 24.01 0.21
CA ALA A 283 -0.92 24.99 1.29
C ALA A 283 -2.34 25.06 1.89
N GLU A 284 -3.38 24.95 1.04
CA GLU A 284 -4.76 24.83 1.50
C GLU A 284 -4.99 23.55 2.31
N ILE A 285 -4.46 22.41 1.83
CA ILE A 285 -4.56 21.13 2.56
C ILE A 285 -3.84 21.25 3.90
N PHE A 286 -2.64 21.82 3.93
CA PHE A 286 -1.87 22.06 5.16
C PHE A 286 -2.67 22.89 6.17
N THR A 287 -3.28 23.97 5.71
CA THR A 287 -4.10 24.85 6.56
C THR A 287 -5.33 24.11 7.11
N LYS A 288 -6.00 23.32 6.26
CA LYS A 288 -7.14 22.47 6.68
C LYS A 288 -6.73 21.46 7.76
N VAL A 289 -5.60 20.78 7.58
CA VAL A 289 -5.07 19.80 8.55
C VAL A 289 -4.83 20.47 9.90
N LEU A 290 -4.20 21.66 9.92
CA LEU A 290 -3.92 22.40 11.16
C LEU A 290 -5.18 22.97 11.84
N GLN A 291 -6.20 23.33 11.07
CA GLN A 291 -7.45 23.94 11.59
C GLN A 291 -8.48 22.90 12.03
N SER A 292 -8.27 21.62 11.74
CA SER A 292 -9.22 20.58 12.12
C SER A 292 -9.27 20.43 13.66
N GLU A 293 -10.44 20.68 14.25
CA GLU A 293 -10.65 20.66 15.72
C GLU A 293 -10.72 19.23 16.29
N GLU A 294 -10.91 18.20 15.45
CA GLU A 294 -11.19 16.82 15.89
C GLU A 294 -10.00 16.09 16.56
N TYR A 295 -8.81 16.70 16.59
CA TYR A 295 -7.65 16.11 17.24
C TYR A 295 -6.70 17.22 17.73
N GLU A 296 -6.97 17.77 18.91
CA GLU A 296 -5.94 18.46 19.67
C GLU A 296 -4.90 17.39 20.08
N GLU A 297 -3.71 17.41 19.47
CA GLU A 297 -2.57 16.49 19.72
C GLU A 297 -2.64 15.07 19.11
N SER A 298 -3.01 14.91 17.84
CA SER A 298 -2.76 13.63 17.13
C SER A 298 -1.39 13.64 16.42
N GLU A 299 -0.56 12.63 16.70
CA GLU A 299 0.69 12.36 15.97
C GLU A 299 0.44 12.22 14.46
N ASP A 300 -0.71 11.67 14.04
CA ASP A 300 -1.06 11.47 12.62
C ASP A 300 -1.19 12.81 11.88
N LYS A 301 -1.74 13.85 12.52
CA LYS A 301 -1.80 15.21 11.94
C LYS A 301 -0.42 15.80 11.73
N THR A 302 0.48 15.55 12.67
CA THR A 302 1.87 16.01 12.59
C THR A 302 2.57 15.33 11.42
N VAL A 303 2.43 14.01 11.29
CA VAL A 303 3.00 13.24 10.18
C VAL A 303 2.48 13.75 8.83
N MET A 304 1.17 13.95 8.71
CA MET A 304 0.55 14.49 7.50
C MET A 304 1.03 15.91 7.17
N ALA A 305 1.04 16.82 8.13
CA ALA A 305 1.51 18.20 7.96
C ALA A 305 2.99 18.25 7.49
N LEU A 306 3.84 17.41 8.07
CA LEU A 306 5.25 17.27 7.66
C LEU A 306 5.38 16.68 6.24
N GLY A 307 4.55 15.69 5.89
CA GLY A 307 4.50 15.12 4.54
C GLY A 307 4.13 16.16 3.48
N ILE A 308 3.16 17.04 3.78
CA ILE A 308 2.79 18.16 2.90
C ILE A 308 3.94 19.15 2.76
N LEU A 309 4.56 19.57 3.87
CA LEU A 309 5.70 20.50 3.83
C LEU A 309 6.87 19.93 3.02
N SER A 310 7.20 18.66 3.22
CA SER A 310 8.23 17.95 2.47
C SER A 310 7.90 17.86 0.97
N THR A 311 6.62 17.75 0.63
CA THR A 311 6.18 17.73 -0.78
C THR A 311 6.34 19.10 -1.43
N ILE A 312 6.02 20.17 -0.70
CA ILE A 312 6.24 21.55 -1.18
C ILE A 312 7.74 21.81 -1.33
N ASP A 313 8.56 21.39 -0.38
CA ASP A 313 10.02 21.49 -0.47
C ASP A 313 10.56 20.77 -1.72
N THR A 314 10.08 19.56 -2.00
CA THR A 314 10.43 18.81 -3.22
C THR A 314 10.10 19.59 -4.50
N ILE A 315 8.92 20.23 -4.57
CA ILE A 315 8.55 21.10 -5.71
C ILE A 315 9.57 22.25 -5.85
N LEU A 316 9.89 22.92 -4.74
CA LEU A 316 10.83 24.05 -4.75
C LEU A 316 12.23 23.63 -5.17
N THR A 317 12.75 22.50 -4.67
CA THR A 317 14.08 21.97 -5.00
C THR A 317 14.16 21.52 -6.45
N VAL A 318 13.16 20.79 -6.95
CA VAL A 318 13.16 20.30 -8.34
C VAL A 318 13.03 21.45 -9.34
N MET A 319 12.54 22.61 -8.90
CA MET A 319 12.23 23.74 -9.76
C MET A 319 13.04 25.02 -9.47
N GLU A 320 14.18 24.91 -8.77
CA GLU A 320 15.00 26.07 -8.38
C GLU A 320 15.38 27.00 -9.55
N ASP A 321 15.55 26.43 -10.75
CA ASP A 321 15.92 27.17 -11.96
C ASP A 321 14.73 27.80 -12.70
N HIS A 322 13.48 27.47 -12.33
CA HIS A 322 12.28 27.99 -12.97
C HIS A 322 11.83 29.32 -12.34
N LYS A 323 11.81 30.38 -13.15
CA LYS A 323 11.48 31.75 -12.71
C LYS A 323 10.09 31.87 -12.06
N GLU A 324 9.15 31.02 -12.44
CA GLU A 324 7.75 31.02 -11.98
C GLU A 324 7.63 30.63 -10.49
N VAL A 325 8.62 29.93 -9.92
CA VAL A 325 8.55 29.36 -8.56
C VAL A 325 9.11 30.30 -7.48
N ARG A 326 9.63 31.48 -7.85
CA ARG A 326 10.18 32.44 -6.87
C ARG A 326 9.13 32.99 -5.90
N GLN A 327 7.89 33.20 -6.35
CA GLN A 327 6.78 33.64 -5.49
C GLN A 327 6.33 32.55 -4.51
N THR A 328 6.55 31.29 -4.86
CA THR A 328 6.15 30.11 -4.08
C THR A 328 7.02 29.93 -2.82
N ARG A 329 8.28 30.39 -2.83
CA ARG A 329 9.21 30.30 -1.69
C ARG A 329 8.74 31.10 -0.46
N ASP A 330 8.10 32.25 -0.68
CA ASP A 330 7.55 33.07 0.40
C ASP A 330 6.40 32.35 1.11
N THR A 331 5.56 31.65 0.33
CA THR A 331 4.43 30.85 0.85
C THR A 331 4.94 29.69 1.71
N HIS A 332 5.96 28.96 1.25
CA HIS A 332 6.57 27.86 2.00
C HIS A 332 7.21 28.32 3.31
N SER A 333 7.93 29.44 3.27
CA SER A 333 8.55 30.05 4.46
C SER A 333 7.50 30.47 5.49
N HIS A 334 6.35 30.99 5.04
CA HIS A 334 5.24 31.32 5.93
C HIS A 334 4.60 30.08 6.59
N MET A 335 4.41 28.99 5.84
CA MET A 335 3.87 27.73 6.40
C MET A 335 4.81 27.11 7.44
N LEU A 336 6.13 27.13 7.21
CA LEU A 336 7.12 26.70 8.20
C LEU A 336 7.06 27.55 9.48
N GLN A 337 6.88 28.87 9.34
CA GLN A 337 6.69 29.76 10.48
C GLN A 337 5.39 29.46 11.24
N MET A 338 4.27 29.22 10.54
CA MET A 338 3.01 28.83 11.16
C MET A 338 3.11 27.51 11.93
N TYR A 339 3.79 26.52 11.35
CA TYR A 339 4.02 25.23 12.02
C TYR A 339 4.84 25.40 13.30
N THR A 340 5.96 26.13 13.23
CA THR A 340 6.85 26.37 14.38
C THR A 340 6.23 27.23 15.48
N HIS A 341 5.29 28.14 15.14
CA HIS A 341 4.54 28.92 16.13
C HIS A 341 3.45 28.11 16.83
N THR A 342 2.81 27.18 16.12
CA THR A 342 1.75 26.32 16.69
C THR A 342 2.32 25.12 17.45
N HIS A 343 3.52 24.65 17.08
CA HIS A 343 4.20 23.50 17.68
C HIS A 343 5.64 23.92 18.03
N PRO A 344 5.91 24.45 19.24
CA PRO A 344 7.24 24.88 19.62
C PRO A 344 8.17 23.68 19.75
N ILE A 345 8.93 23.40 18.69
CA ILE A 345 10.03 22.44 18.72
C ILE A 345 11.07 22.98 19.72
N PRO A 346 11.56 22.18 20.70
CA PRO A 346 12.65 22.61 21.57
C PRO A 346 13.87 22.95 20.71
N ASN A 347 14.25 24.23 20.69
CA ASN A 347 15.39 24.81 19.97
C ASN A 347 16.56 23.84 19.73
N ARG A 348 16.58 23.17 18.58
CA ARG A 348 17.75 22.67 17.86
C ARG A 348 17.24 22.02 16.57
N VAL A 349 17.94 22.28 15.47
CA VAL A 349 17.60 21.85 14.11
C VAL A 349 16.65 22.81 13.40
N LEU A 350 17.05 24.05 13.14
CA LEU A 350 16.48 24.85 12.05
C LEU A 350 17.33 26.09 11.71
N TRP A 351 18.67 25.98 11.65
CA TRP A 351 19.52 27.02 11.02
C TRP A 351 20.81 26.40 10.49
N SER A 352 20.81 25.97 9.23
CA SER A 352 22.04 25.86 8.44
C SER A 352 21.71 25.92 6.94
N SER A 353 21.40 27.11 6.44
CA SER A 353 21.55 27.52 5.04
C SER A 353 21.37 29.03 4.99
N SER A 354 22.47 29.74 5.25
CA SER A 354 22.66 31.15 4.87
C SER A 354 23.51 31.21 3.62
#